data_AF-A0A524DSD8-F1
#
_entry.id   AF-A0A524DSD8-F1
#
_cell.length_a   1.000
_cell.length_b   1.000
_cell.length_c   1.000
_cell.angle_alpha   90.00
_cell.angle_beta   90.00
_cell.angle_gamma   90.00
#
_symmetry.space_group_name_H-M   'P 1'
#
loop_
_entity.id
_entity.type
_entity.pdbx_description
1 polymer ?
#
loop_
_entity_poly.entity_id
_entity_poly.type
_entity_poly.pdbx_seq_one_letter_code
_entity_poly.pdbx_strand_id
1 'polypeptide(L)'
;TAELTKCIENTYRDVNIAFANEMALLTEDFNRDIFEIIKLINYRHDRMMHYPGSGVGGHCLTKDPFLLVYGHRNYTDNKFKTDILLKSREINDYMPKHMVELMEDVFREKHKLVDNIKVVFLGVSYKADTDDTRNTPTENVIKTLRSRYHSHNIVYIAHDPYVKPRDYNTTELTSDFDKAIMDADVLMFTTNHKQYYDVDLEDLRKKVRTPIIIDGRNIFNKKIIESHGFIYRKVGEGSKKP
;
A
#
# COMPACT_ATOMS: atom_id res chain seq x y z
N THR A 1 -27.45 7.54 18.96
CA THR A 1 -27.55 6.99 17.60
C THR A 1 -26.55 7.59 16.64
N ALA A 2 -26.55 8.90 16.41
CA ALA A 2 -25.67 9.55 15.42
C ALA A 2 -24.15 9.26 15.62
N GLU A 3 -23.65 9.34 16.86
CA GLU A 3 -22.22 9.10 17.17
C GLU A 3 -21.78 7.66 16.84
N LEU A 4 -22.59 6.67 17.24
CA LEU A 4 -22.36 5.27 16.91
C LEU A 4 -22.44 5.02 15.41
N THR A 5 -23.41 5.63 14.70
CA THR A 5 -23.52 5.50 13.25
C THR A 5 -22.23 5.90 12.56
N LYS A 6 -21.59 7.01 12.96
CA LYS A 6 -20.35 7.45 12.33
C LYS A 6 -19.19 6.49 12.58
N CYS A 7 -19.02 6.04 13.83
CA CYS A 7 -17.93 5.12 14.18
C CYS A 7 -18.12 3.75 13.52
N ILE A 8 -19.37 3.25 13.47
CA ILE A 8 -19.71 1.97 12.85
C ILE A 8 -19.53 2.04 11.32
N GLU A 9 -19.87 3.15 10.66
CA GLU A 9 -19.64 3.32 9.22
C GLU A 9 -18.15 3.24 8.85
N ASN A 10 -17.30 3.98 9.58
CA ASN A 10 -15.85 3.91 9.38
C ASN A 10 -15.29 2.52 9.69
N THR A 11 -15.80 1.87 10.74
CA THR A 11 -15.40 0.50 11.12
C THR A 11 -15.84 -0.52 10.08
N TYR A 12 -17.05 -0.39 9.53
CA TYR A 12 -17.54 -1.20 8.43
C TYR A 12 -16.57 -1.12 7.25
N ARG A 13 -16.15 0.09 6.87
CA ARG A 13 -15.19 0.28 5.78
C ARG A 13 -13.82 -0.33 6.09
N ASP A 14 -13.30 -0.12 7.30
CA ASP A 14 -12.01 -0.69 7.74
C ASP A 14 -11.99 -2.22 7.71
N VAL A 15 -13.06 -2.86 8.22
CA VAL A 15 -13.24 -4.32 8.19
C VAL A 15 -13.34 -4.86 6.75
N ASN A 16 -14.07 -4.17 5.86
CA ASN A 16 -14.17 -4.61 4.47
C ASN A 16 -12.84 -4.45 3.71
N ILE A 17 -12.04 -3.43 4.01
CA ILE A 17 -10.69 -3.30 3.46
C ILE A 17 -9.78 -4.41 4.00
N ALA A 18 -9.86 -4.72 5.30
CA ALA A 18 -9.10 -5.81 5.89
C ALA A 18 -9.44 -7.16 5.26
N PHE A 19 -10.72 -7.44 5.05
CA PHE A 19 -11.15 -8.64 4.33
C PHE A 19 -10.57 -8.68 2.91
N ALA A 20 -10.61 -7.57 2.17
CA ALA A 20 -10.03 -7.50 0.84
C ALA A 20 -8.51 -7.75 0.86
N ASN A 21 -7.79 -7.18 1.83
CA ASN A 21 -6.35 -7.37 2.04
C ASN A 21 -6.01 -8.83 2.38
N GLU A 22 -6.76 -9.47 3.28
CA GLU A 22 -6.56 -10.88 3.62
C GLU A 22 -6.80 -11.79 2.41
N MET A 23 -7.86 -11.53 1.63
CA MET A 23 -8.11 -12.26 0.39
C MET A 23 -7.03 -12.02 -0.66
N ALA A 24 -6.42 -10.83 -0.71
CA ALA A 24 -5.30 -10.53 -1.60
C ALA A 24 -4.10 -11.44 -1.29
N LEU A 25 -3.69 -11.51 -0.02
CA LEU A 25 -2.60 -12.38 0.45
C LEU A 25 -2.87 -13.86 0.11
N LEU A 26 -4.09 -14.33 0.38
CA LEU A 26 -4.49 -15.71 0.05
C LEU A 26 -4.45 -15.98 -1.46
N THR A 27 -4.85 -14.99 -2.27
CA THR A 27 -4.89 -15.10 -3.73
C THR A 27 -3.49 -15.14 -4.34
N GLU A 28 -2.53 -14.44 -3.73
CA GLU A 28 -1.11 -14.53 -4.08
C GLU A 28 -0.58 -15.95 -3.88
N ASP A 29 -0.90 -16.59 -2.75
CA ASP A 29 -0.51 -17.99 -2.46
C ASP A 29 -1.12 -18.98 -3.46
N PHE A 30 -2.34 -18.74 -3.92
CA PHE A 30 -2.99 -19.51 -4.99
C PHE A 30 -2.46 -19.18 -6.39
N ASN A 31 -1.52 -18.23 -6.51
CA ASN A 31 -0.96 -17.78 -7.76
C ASN A 31 -2.03 -17.28 -8.75
N ARG A 32 -2.88 -16.38 -8.26
CA ARG A 32 -4.01 -15.75 -8.98
C ARG A 32 -3.98 -14.23 -8.80
N ASP A 33 -4.91 -13.52 -9.46
CA ASP A 33 -5.09 -12.06 -9.37
C ASP A 33 -6.42 -11.73 -8.64
N ILE A 34 -6.32 -11.07 -7.48
CA ILE A 34 -7.49 -10.68 -6.68
C ILE A 34 -8.39 -9.70 -7.41
N PHE A 35 -7.85 -8.85 -8.28
CA PHE A 35 -8.64 -7.84 -8.99
C PHE A 35 -9.56 -8.47 -10.04
N GLU A 36 -9.14 -9.59 -10.65
CA GLU A 36 -10.02 -10.40 -11.50
C GLU A 36 -11.17 -11.02 -10.70
N ILE A 37 -10.86 -11.55 -9.51
CA ILE A 37 -11.86 -12.15 -8.60
C ILE A 37 -12.85 -11.10 -8.10
N ILE A 38 -12.38 -9.93 -7.66
CA ILE A 38 -13.22 -8.81 -7.23
C ILE A 38 -14.17 -8.39 -8.36
N LYS A 39 -13.68 -8.31 -9.60
CA LYS A 39 -14.51 -7.99 -10.77
C LYS A 39 -15.65 -9.01 -10.96
N LEU A 40 -15.36 -10.30 -10.79
CA LEU A 40 -16.38 -11.36 -10.88
C LEU A 40 -17.38 -11.32 -9.72
N ILE A 41 -16.92 -11.05 -8.49
CA ILE A 41 -17.79 -10.92 -7.32
C ILE A 41 -18.73 -9.72 -7.47
N ASN A 42 -18.18 -8.56 -7.83
CA ASN A 42 -18.92 -7.30 -7.96
C ASN A 42 -19.72 -7.21 -9.26
N TYR A 43 -19.66 -8.22 -10.14
CA TYR A 43 -20.57 -8.33 -11.28
C TYR A 43 -22.04 -8.46 -10.82
N ARG A 44 -22.27 -9.01 -9.63
CA ARG A 44 -23.59 -8.97 -9.00
C ARG A 44 -23.79 -7.64 -8.27
N HIS A 45 -24.93 -6.99 -8.53
CA HIS A 45 -25.27 -5.66 -8.02
C HIS A 45 -25.42 -5.57 -6.49
N ASP A 46 -25.67 -6.68 -5.82
CA ASP A 46 -25.85 -6.77 -4.36
C ASP A 46 -24.53 -6.96 -3.60
N ARG A 47 -23.38 -6.96 -4.30
CA ARG A 47 -22.06 -7.23 -3.72
C ARG A 47 -21.12 -6.06 -3.98
N MET A 48 -20.34 -5.71 -2.95
CA MET A 48 -19.35 -4.64 -3.02
C MET A 48 -18.10 -5.01 -2.25
N MET A 49 -17.33 -5.94 -2.80
CA MET A 49 -15.99 -6.24 -2.30
C MET A 49 -15.09 -5.02 -2.51
N HIS A 50 -14.42 -4.60 -1.44
CA HIS A 50 -13.49 -3.49 -1.46
C HIS A 50 -12.17 -3.89 -2.12
N TYR A 51 -11.36 -2.90 -2.46
CA TYR A 51 -10.04 -3.13 -3.06
C TYR A 51 -8.97 -3.23 -1.97
N PRO A 52 -8.04 -4.20 -2.08
CA PRO A 52 -6.86 -4.27 -1.23
C PRO A 52 -5.86 -3.17 -1.59
N GLY A 53 -4.83 -3.02 -0.76
CA GLY A 53 -3.68 -2.19 -1.13
C GLY A 53 -2.58 -2.14 -0.08
N SER A 54 -1.71 -1.12 -0.18
CA SER A 54 -0.53 -0.91 0.67
C SER A 54 -0.82 -0.68 2.17
N GLY A 55 -2.08 -0.62 2.57
CA GLY A 55 -2.54 -0.38 3.93
C GLY A 55 -3.61 0.70 4.02
N VAL A 56 -4.02 0.98 5.25
CA VAL A 56 -5.09 1.94 5.59
C VAL A 56 -4.52 3.08 6.42
N GLY A 57 -4.71 4.32 5.94
CA GLY A 57 -4.30 5.53 6.65
C GLY A 57 -5.46 6.50 6.94
N GLY A 58 -5.10 7.75 7.22
CA GLY A 58 -6.03 8.78 7.66
C GLY A 58 -6.42 8.61 9.13
N HIS A 59 -7.13 9.58 9.71
CA HIS A 59 -7.52 9.52 11.12
C HIS A 59 -8.69 8.58 11.40
N CYS A 60 -9.70 8.59 10.53
CA CYS A 60 -10.98 7.97 10.85
C CYS A 60 -10.87 6.45 10.92
N LEU A 61 -10.36 5.81 9.85
CA LEU A 61 -10.33 4.35 9.76
C LEU A 61 -9.34 3.71 10.73
N THR A 62 -8.26 4.42 11.07
CA THR A 62 -7.23 3.94 11.99
C THR A 62 -7.57 4.11 13.47
N LYS A 63 -8.62 4.89 13.80
CA LYS A 63 -9.01 5.22 15.18
C LYS A 63 -10.38 4.69 15.57
N ASP A 64 -11.38 4.86 14.72
CA ASP A 64 -12.78 4.62 15.07
C ASP A 64 -13.08 3.16 15.49
N PRO A 65 -12.45 2.13 14.90
CA PRO A 65 -12.58 0.76 15.40
C PRO A 65 -12.11 0.63 16.87
N PHE A 66 -10.97 1.23 17.22
CA PHE A 66 -10.48 1.23 18.60
C PHE A 66 -11.37 2.05 19.53
N LEU A 67 -11.96 3.14 19.04
CA LEU A 67 -12.91 3.93 19.81
C LEU A 67 -14.16 3.13 20.17
N LEU A 68 -14.69 2.32 19.24
CA LEU A 68 -15.80 1.41 19.52
C LEU A 68 -15.41 0.34 20.56
N VAL A 69 -14.22 -0.26 20.40
CA VAL A 69 -13.72 -1.26 21.37
C VAL A 69 -13.54 -0.65 22.76
N TYR A 70 -12.97 0.56 22.84
CA TYR A 70 -12.82 1.30 24.10
C TYR A 70 -14.19 1.64 24.70
N GLY A 71 -15.11 2.14 23.89
CA GLY A 71 -16.49 2.45 24.26
C GLY A 71 -17.17 1.25 24.91
N HIS A 72 -17.16 0.11 24.22
CA HIS A 72 -17.69 -1.16 24.71
C HIS A 72 -17.01 -1.62 26.01
N ARG A 73 -15.69 -1.53 26.10
CA ARG A 73 -14.95 -1.97 27.29
C ARG A 73 -15.19 -1.12 28.53
N ASN A 74 -15.50 0.17 28.39
CA ASN A 74 -15.56 1.08 29.54
C ASN A 74 -16.98 1.56 29.89
N TYR A 75 -17.93 1.54 28.95
CA TYR A 75 -19.24 2.18 29.13
C TYR A 75 -20.45 1.25 28.98
N THR A 76 -20.23 -0.07 28.93
CA THR A 76 -21.30 -1.07 28.88
C THR A 76 -21.08 -2.13 29.97
N ASP A 77 -22.10 -2.90 30.34
CA ASP A 77 -21.93 -4.01 31.31
C ASP A 77 -21.56 -5.32 30.62
N ASN A 78 -22.00 -5.53 29.37
CA ASN A 78 -21.71 -6.73 28.59
C ASN A 78 -20.29 -6.67 28.00
N LYS A 79 -19.49 -7.75 28.14
CA LYS A 79 -18.07 -7.80 27.75
C LYS A 79 -17.75 -8.92 26.76
N PHE A 80 -18.54 -9.06 25.72
CA PHE A 80 -18.19 -9.95 24.61
C PHE A 80 -16.94 -9.45 23.86
N LYS A 81 -16.22 -10.38 23.21
CA LYS A 81 -15.00 -10.08 22.46
C LYS A 81 -15.31 -9.41 21.12
N THR A 82 -14.56 -8.35 20.80
CA THR A 82 -14.67 -7.58 19.55
C THR A 82 -13.57 -7.97 18.55
N ASP A 83 -13.38 -9.27 18.35
CA ASP A 83 -12.20 -9.81 17.64
C ASP A 83 -12.14 -9.37 16.18
N ILE A 84 -13.27 -9.28 15.46
CA ILE A 84 -13.32 -8.84 14.06
C ILE A 84 -12.68 -7.46 13.89
N LEU A 85 -12.97 -6.51 14.79
CA LEU A 85 -12.45 -5.14 14.70
C LEU A 85 -10.94 -5.12 14.91
N LEU A 86 -10.45 -5.85 15.93
CA LEU A 86 -9.03 -5.88 16.27
C LEU A 86 -8.21 -6.62 15.22
N LYS A 87 -8.70 -7.77 14.73
CA LYS A 87 -8.04 -8.53 13.65
C LYS A 87 -8.02 -7.77 12.33
N SER A 88 -9.08 -7.02 12.03
CA SER A 88 -9.09 -6.16 10.84
C SER A 88 -7.98 -5.12 10.89
N ARG A 89 -7.72 -4.53 12.06
CA ARG A 89 -6.59 -3.60 12.25
C ARG A 89 -5.24 -4.28 12.11
N GLU A 90 -5.05 -5.45 12.72
CA GLU A 90 -3.81 -6.23 12.56
C GLU A 90 -3.50 -6.53 11.09
N ILE A 91 -4.51 -6.93 10.29
CA ILE A 91 -4.35 -7.19 8.85
C ILE A 91 -4.00 -5.90 8.11
N ASN A 92 -4.75 -4.81 8.34
CA ASN A 92 -4.51 -3.53 7.67
C ASN A 92 -3.13 -2.93 8.02
N ASP A 93 -2.67 -3.11 9.25
CA ASP A 93 -1.36 -2.65 9.73
C ASP A 93 -0.21 -3.56 9.25
N TYR A 94 -0.50 -4.79 8.83
CA TYR A 94 0.47 -5.69 8.20
C TYR A 94 0.78 -5.33 6.74
N MET A 95 -0.17 -4.75 5.98
CA MET A 95 0.02 -4.50 4.55
C MET A 95 1.25 -3.64 4.18
N PRO A 96 1.66 -2.61 4.95
CA PRO A 96 2.92 -1.91 4.70
C PRO A 96 4.15 -2.83 4.80
N LYS A 97 4.13 -3.82 5.69
CA LYS A 97 5.18 -4.84 5.81
C LYS A 97 5.17 -5.77 4.60
N HIS A 98 3.99 -6.14 4.14
CA HIS A 98 3.82 -6.96 2.94
C HIS A 98 4.35 -6.28 1.67
N MET A 99 4.21 -4.96 1.52
CA MET A 99 4.86 -4.19 0.44
C MET A 99 6.38 -4.40 0.40
N VAL A 100 7.03 -4.46 1.56
CA VAL A 100 8.47 -4.73 1.67
C VAL A 100 8.78 -6.19 1.29
N GLU A 101 7.91 -7.12 1.65
CA GLU A 101 8.06 -8.54 1.31
C GLU A 101 7.94 -8.80 -0.20
N LEU A 102 7.08 -8.05 -0.90
CA LEU A 102 7.01 -8.07 -2.37
C LEU A 102 8.31 -7.58 -3.02
N MET A 103 8.93 -6.53 -2.46
CA MET A 103 10.25 -6.09 -2.90
C MET A 103 11.30 -7.18 -2.66
N GLU A 104 11.34 -7.74 -1.45
CA GLU A 104 12.28 -8.81 -1.08
C GLU A 104 12.14 -10.05 -1.97
N ASP A 105 10.91 -10.39 -2.39
CA ASP A 105 10.68 -11.47 -3.35
C ASP A 105 11.41 -11.24 -4.66
N VAL A 106 11.36 -10.02 -5.20
CA VAL A 106 12.08 -9.66 -6.43
C VAL A 106 13.59 -9.77 -6.25
N PHE A 107 14.13 -9.26 -5.13
CA PHE A 107 15.57 -9.33 -4.87
C PHE A 107 16.04 -10.77 -4.72
N ARG A 108 15.27 -11.61 -4.03
CA ARG A 108 15.54 -13.05 -3.90
C ARG A 108 15.49 -13.76 -5.25
N GLU A 109 14.47 -13.50 -6.08
CA GLU A 109 14.35 -14.07 -7.43
C GLU A 109 15.54 -13.70 -8.31
N LYS A 110 16.03 -12.46 -8.20
CA LYS A 110 17.16 -11.96 -9.00
C LYS A 110 18.53 -12.21 -8.38
N HIS A 111 18.61 -12.91 -7.24
CA HIS A 111 19.84 -13.11 -6.48
C HIS A 111 20.61 -11.80 -6.22
N LYS A 112 19.87 -10.72 -5.92
CA LYS A 112 20.42 -9.39 -5.61
C LYS A 112 20.40 -9.14 -4.10
N LEU A 113 21.37 -8.37 -3.63
CA LEU A 113 21.40 -7.86 -2.26
C LEU A 113 20.56 -6.58 -2.15
N VAL A 114 19.87 -6.43 -1.03
CA VAL A 114 19.17 -5.18 -0.68
C VAL A 114 20.19 -4.23 -0.03
N ASP A 115 21.15 -3.77 -0.82
CA ASP A 115 22.22 -2.86 -0.38
C ASP A 115 22.70 -1.97 -1.53
N ASN A 116 23.16 -0.76 -1.21
CA ASN A 116 23.57 0.27 -2.17
C ASN A 116 22.47 0.62 -3.20
N ILE A 117 21.21 0.60 -2.76
CA ILE A 117 20.04 0.84 -3.61
C ILE A 117 19.34 2.17 -3.29
N LYS A 118 18.60 2.68 -4.29
CA LYS A 118 17.67 3.80 -4.13
C LYS A 118 16.23 3.32 -4.25
N VAL A 119 15.43 3.56 -3.22
CA VAL A 119 14.00 3.24 -3.16
C VAL A 119 13.19 4.53 -3.24
N VAL A 120 12.31 4.62 -4.22
CA VAL A 120 11.44 5.77 -4.46
C VAL A 120 10.01 5.41 -4.06
N PHE A 121 9.42 6.20 -3.17
CA PHE A 121 8.01 6.08 -2.79
C PHE A 121 7.17 7.06 -3.59
N LEU A 122 6.26 6.55 -4.40
CA LEU A 122 5.36 7.32 -5.24
C LEU A 122 4.01 7.44 -4.54
N GLY A 123 3.82 8.57 -3.86
CA GLY A 123 2.66 8.91 -3.03
C GLY A 123 2.94 8.83 -1.53
N VAL A 124 2.76 9.94 -0.81
CA VAL A 124 2.88 9.98 0.66
C VAL A 124 1.58 10.39 1.34
N SER A 125 0.64 10.97 0.62
CA SER A 125 -0.72 11.15 1.11
C SER A 125 -1.43 9.81 1.32
N TYR A 126 -2.30 9.71 2.34
CA TYR A 126 -2.99 8.44 2.64
C TYR A 126 -4.10 8.11 1.63
N LYS A 127 -4.51 9.09 0.82
CA LYS A 127 -5.56 9.02 -0.19
C LYS A 127 -5.09 9.73 -1.45
N ALA A 128 -5.54 9.26 -2.61
CA ALA A 128 -5.29 9.94 -3.87
C ALA A 128 -5.79 11.39 -3.88
N ASP A 129 -5.02 12.21 -4.57
CA ASP A 129 -5.28 13.60 -4.94
C ASP A 129 -5.59 14.54 -3.76
N THR A 130 -4.87 14.36 -2.65
CA THR A 130 -4.91 15.22 -1.47
C THR A 130 -3.51 15.37 -0.88
N ASP A 131 -3.31 16.40 -0.06
CA ASP A 131 -2.08 16.69 0.69
C ASP A 131 -2.05 16.05 2.09
N ASP A 132 -3.05 15.25 2.46
CA ASP A 132 -3.17 14.69 3.81
C ASP A 132 -2.27 13.45 4.01
N THR A 133 -1.22 13.61 4.80
CA THR A 133 -0.22 12.57 5.11
C THR A 133 -0.46 11.84 6.43
N ARG A 134 -1.55 12.16 7.13
CA ARG A 134 -1.75 11.68 8.51
C ARG A 134 -1.98 10.17 8.53
N ASN A 135 -1.21 9.47 9.35
CA ASN A 135 -1.20 8.00 9.44
C ASN A 135 -1.02 7.33 8.07
N THR A 136 -0.26 7.93 7.15
CA THR A 136 -0.07 7.38 5.81
C THR A 136 0.58 5.98 5.84
N PRO A 137 0.10 5.01 5.05
CA PRO A 137 0.74 3.69 4.95
C PRO A 137 2.21 3.79 4.50
N THR A 138 2.55 4.78 3.67
CA THR A 138 3.91 4.99 3.15
C THR A 138 4.93 5.16 4.28
N GLU A 139 4.54 5.84 5.36
CA GLU A 139 5.41 6.02 6.53
C GLU A 139 5.74 4.68 7.17
N ASN A 140 4.77 3.77 7.26
CA ASN A 140 4.97 2.44 7.82
C ASN A 140 5.80 1.53 6.90
N VAL A 141 5.70 1.69 5.58
CA VAL A 141 6.60 1.01 4.63
C VAL A 141 8.05 1.44 4.87
N ILE A 142 8.31 2.75 4.97
CA ILE A 142 9.66 3.30 5.21
C ILE A 142 10.20 2.86 6.58
N LYS A 143 9.37 2.91 7.63
CA LYS A 143 9.75 2.43 8.97
C LYS A 143 10.13 0.95 8.94
N THR A 144 9.38 0.13 8.22
CA THR A 144 9.68 -1.30 8.06
C THR A 144 11.02 -1.52 7.36
N LEU A 145 11.27 -0.81 6.25
CA LEU A 145 12.54 -0.88 5.53
C LEU A 145 13.71 -0.45 6.41
N ARG A 146 13.59 0.70 7.09
CA ARG A 146 14.64 1.19 8.01
C ARG A 146 14.91 0.23 9.16
N SER A 147 13.88 -0.42 9.70
CA SER A 147 14.05 -1.41 10.77
C SER A 147 14.79 -2.65 10.27
N ARG A 148 14.37 -3.23 9.14
CA ARG A 148 14.97 -4.45 8.57
C ARG A 148 16.39 -4.22 8.04
N TYR A 149 16.65 -3.04 7.45
CA TYR A 149 17.87 -2.73 6.72
C TYR A 149 18.68 -1.58 7.34
N HIS A 150 18.60 -1.40 8.66
CA HIS A 150 19.26 -0.30 9.38
C HIS A 150 20.80 -0.21 9.17
N SER A 151 21.46 -1.34 8.86
CA SER A 151 22.90 -1.41 8.58
C SER A 151 23.26 -1.41 7.09
N HIS A 152 22.30 -1.19 6.18
CA HIS A 152 22.52 -1.20 4.73
C HIS A 152 22.51 0.22 4.17
N ASN A 153 23.20 0.42 3.05
CA ASN A 153 23.25 1.69 2.36
C ASN A 153 22.03 1.84 1.43
N ILE A 154 20.91 2.29 1.99
CA ILE A 154 19.68 2.52 1.23
C ILE A 154 19.33 4.00 1.22
N VAL A 155 19.18 4.55 0.03
CA VAL A 155 18.64 5.91 -0.18
C VAL A 155 17.13 5.81 -0.29
N TYR A 156 16.43 6.52 0.58
CA TYR A 156 14.97 6.66 0.53
C TYR A 156 14.63 8.06 0.02
N ILE A 157 13.75 8.15 -0.97
CA ILE A 157 13.16 9.41 -1.43
C ILE A 157 11.69 9.20 -1.74
N ALA A 158 10.87 10.20 -1.48
CA ALA A 158 9.46 10.19 -1.82
C ALA A 158 9.13 11.24 -2.87
N HIS A 159 8.10 10.96 -3.64
CA HIS A 159 7.46 11.89 -4.53
C HIS A 159 5.96 11.95 -4.28
N ASP A 160 5.43 13.15 -4.19
CA ASP A 160 4.00 13.42 -4.12
C ASP A 160 3.75 14.84 -4.66
N PRO A 161 2.82 15.04 -5.60
CA PRO A 161 2.62 16.33 -6.25
C PRO A 161 1.73 17.26 -5.41
N TYR A 162 1.02 16.73 -4.40
CA TYR A 162 0.08 17.49 -3.59
C TYR A 162 0.68 17.86 -2.23
N VAL A 163 1.59 17.04 -1.70
CA VAL A 163 2.19 17.24 -0.38
C VAL A 163 3.43 18.13 -0.48
N LYS A 164 3.52 19.13 0.40
CA LYS A 164 4.71 20.00 0.48
C LYS A 164 5.79 19.36 1.36
N PRO A 165 7.09 19.52 1.04
CA PRO A 165 8.18 18.95 1.85
C PRO A 165 8.15 19.31 3.34
N ARG A 166 7.65 20.49 3.70
CA ARG A 166 7.53 20.91 5.11
C ARG A 166 6.47 20.11 5.90
N ASP A 167 5.52 19.49 5.21
CA ASP A 167 4.37 18.78 5.77
C ASP A 167 4.61 17.26 5.82
N TYR A 168 5.83 16.81 5.51
CA TYR A 168 6.24 15.41 5.53
C TYR A 168 7.68 15.25 6.01
N ASN A 169 7.89 14.50 7.09
CA ASN A 169 9.18 14.40 7.77
C ASN A 169 9.78 12.99 7.78
N THR A 170 9.15 12.01 7.12
CA THR A 170 9.64 10.63 7.16
C THR A 170 10.89 10.45 6.29
N THR A 171 10.98 11.09 5.13
CA THR A 171 12.13 11.02 4.21
C THR A 171 12.19 12.28 3.35
N GLU A 172 13.22 12.43 2.49
CA GLU A 172 13.25 13.52 1.50
C GLU A 172 12.01 13.41 0.61
N LEU A 173 11.30 14.51 0.44
CA LEU A 173 10.13 14.61 -0.43
C LEU A 173 10.39 15.65 -1.52
N THR A 174 10.03 15.30 -2.75
CA THR A 174 10.04 16.23 -3.87
C THR A 174 8.74 16.14 -4.66
N SER A 175 8.29 17.26 -5.23
CA SER A 175 7.20 17.29 -6.21
C SER A 175 7.70 17.14 -7.65
N ASP A 176 9.02 16.99 -7.85
CA ASP A 176 9.63 16.74 -9.14
C ASP A 176 9.79 15.23 -9.34
N PHE A 177 8.95 14.68 -10.22
CA PHE A 177 8.91 13.25 -10.51
C PHE A 177 10.25 12.75 -11.04
N ASP A 178 10.86 13.47 -11.98
CA ASP A 178 12.10 13.09 -12.64
C ASP A 178 13.27 13.07 -11.68
N LYS A 179 13.35 14.09 -10.82
CA LYS A 179 14.34 14.12 -9.72
C LYS A 179 14.20 12.90 -8.81
N ALA A 180 12.96 12.51 -8.49
CA ALA A 180 12.72 11.37 -7.60
C ALA A 180 13.19 10.05 -8.21
N ILE A 181 12.82 9.78 -9.46
CA ILE A 181 13.04 8.47 -10.11
C ILE A 181 14.46 8.26 -10.66
N MET A 182 15.24 9.32 -10.85
CA MET A 182 16.59 9.21 -11.44
C MET A 182 17.46 8.22 -10.66
N ASP A 183 18.08 7.26 -11.37
CA ASP A 183 18.92 6.20 -10.80
C ASP A 183 18.24 5.32 -9.74
N ALA A 184 16.90 5.29 -9.70
CA ALA A 184 16.16 4.43 -8.77
C ALA A 184 16.36 2.94 -9.09
N ASP A 185 16.35 2.09 -8.06
CA ASP A 185 16.31 0.65 -8.23
C ASP A 185 14.93 0.06 -8.00
N VAL A 186 14.15 0.70 -7.14
CA VAL A 186 12.81 0.25 -6.75
C VAL A 186 11.87 1.45 -6.73
N LEU A 187 10.77 1.34 -7.46
CA LEU A 187 9.65 2.26 -7.41
C LEU A 187 8.50 1.60 -6.66
N MET A 188 8.12 2.18 -5.52
CA MET A 188 6.99 1.71 -4.71
C MET A 188 5.82 2.65 -4.85
N PHE A 189 4.74 2.21 -5.50
CA PHE A 189 3.51 2.98 -5.62
C PHE A 189 2.61 2.71 -4.42
N THR A 190 2.51 3.70 -3.54
CA THR A 190 1.77 3.61 -2.27
C THR A 190 0.45 4.39 -2.31
N THR A 191 0.31 5.34 -3.23
CA THR A 191 -0.91 6.12 -3.46
C THR A 191 -1.18 6.21 -4.97
N ASN A 192 -2.44 6.09 -5.37
CA ASN A 192 -2.85 6.12 -6.78
C ASN A 192 -3.28 7.51 -7.25
N HIS A 193 -2.37 8.48 -7.16
CA HIS A 193 -2.60 9.78 -7.78
C HIS A 193 -2.86 9.64 -9.28
N LYS A 194 -3.75 10.48 -9.82
CA LYS A 194 -4.11 10.43 -11.25
C LYS A 194 -2.90 10.46 -12.18
N GLN A 195 -1.92 11.32 -11.88
CA GLN A 195 -0.70 11.45 -12.68
C GLN A 195 0.10 10.15 -12.82
N TYR A 196 -0.02 9.20 -11.89
CA TYR A 196 0.76 7.95 -11.94
C TYR A 196 0.21 6.98 -12.98
N TYR A 197 -1.04 7.13 -13.39
CA TYR A 197 -1.64 6.33 -14.45
C TYR A 197 -1.12 6.72 -15.85
N ASP A 198 -0.62 7.95 -16.00
CA ASP A 198 -0.19 8.52 -17.29
C ASP A 198 1.35 8.51 -17.45
N VAL A 199 2.07 7.75 -16.62
CA VAL A 199 3.54 7.68 -16.67
C VAL A 199 3.99 7.01 -17.97
N ASP A 200 4.86 7.70 -18.71
CA ASP A 200 5.54 7.15 -19.89
C ASP A 200 6.56 6.08 -19.45
N LEU A 201 6.26 4.82 -19.76
CA LEU A 201 7.07 3.67 -19.35
C LEU A 201 8.41 3.59 -20.10
N GLU A 202 8.50 4.09 -21.34
CA GLU A 202 9.75 4.10 -22.10
C GLU A 202 10.72 5.14 -21.52
N ASP A 203 10.21 6.32 -21.19
CA ASP A 203 10.99 7.36 -20.54
C ASP A 203 11.40 6.96 -19.10
N LEU A 204 10.45 6.41 -18.32
CA LEU A 204 10.73 5.86 -16.99
C LEU A 204 11.85 4.82 -17.04
N ARG A 205 11.81 3.91 -18.03
CA ARG A 205 12.81 2.85 -18.18
C ARG A 205 14.22 3.38 -18.42
N LYS A 206 14.37 4.53 -19.07
CA LYS A 206 15.67 5.18 -19.34
C LYS A 206 16.26 5.86 -18.11
N LYS A 207 15.41 6.29 -17.17
CA LYS A 207 15.81 7.07 -15.99
C LYS A 207 16.13 6.21 -14.76
N VAL A 208 15.54 5.03 -14.64
CA VAL A 208 15.79 4.11 -13.52
C VAL A 208 17.04 3.25 -13.74
N ARG A 209 17.78 2.98 -12.67
CA ARG A 209 18.95 2.10 -12.66
C ARG A 209 18.54 0.63 -12.72
N THR A 210 17.60 0.24 -11.87
CA THR A 210 17.00 -1.10 -11.88
C THR A 210 15.49 -0.95 -12.11
N PRO A 211 14.88 -1.67 -13.07
CA PRO A 211 13.48 -1.49 -13.41
C PRO A 211 12.58 -2.36 -12.52
N ILE A 212 12.54 -2.13 -11.21
CA ILE A 212 11.63 -2.84 -10.28
C ILE A 212 10.47 -1.92 -9.89
N ILE A 213 9.23 -2.41 -10.05
CA ILE A 213 8.01 -1.73 -9.61
C ILE A 213 7.27 -2.63 -8.62
N ILE A 214 6.96 -2.05 -7.45
CA ILE A 214 6.07 -2.64 -6.44
C ILE A 214 4.81 -1.78 -6.36
N ASP A 215 3.67 -2.34 -6.75
CA ASP A 215 2.41 -1.62 -6.85
C ASP A 215 1.42 -2.03 -5.74
N GLY A 216 1.24 -1.15 -4.78
CA GLY A 216 0.29 -1.33 -3.68
C GLY A 216 -1.12 -0.85 -3.98
N ARG A 217 -1.41 -0.41 -5.20
CA ARG A 217 -2.69 0.22 -5.58
C ARG A 217 -3.27 -0.27 -6.91
N ASN A 218 -2.61 -1.22 -7.58
CA ASN A 218 -3.03 -1.77 -8.87
C ASN A 218 -3.28 -0.66 -9.92
N ILE A 219 -2.29 0.21 -10.04
CA ILE A 219 -2.23 1.30 -11.03
C ILE A 219 -1.99 0.71 -12.42
N PHE A 220 -1.12 -0.30 -12.52
CA PHE A 220 -0.63 -0.77 -13.81
C PHE A 220 -1.15 -2.14 -14.23
N ASN A 221 -1.21 -2.33 -15.54
CA ASN A 221 -1.37 -3.65 -16.14
C ASN A 221 0.00 -4.35 -16.19
N LYS A 222 0.11 -5.51 -15.51
CA LYS A 222 1.36 -6.28 -15.45
C LYS A 222 1.97 -6.60 -16.81
N LYS A 223 1.17 -7.03 -17.78
CA LYS A 223 1.69 -7.41 -19.11
C LYS A 223 2.33 -6.23 -19.82
N ILE A 224 1.76 -5.03 -19.67
CA ILE A 224 2.29 -3.79 -20.25
C ILE A 224 3.59 -3.40 -19.54
N ILE A 225 3.63 -3.45 -18.20
CA ILE A 225 4.84 -3.11 -17.45
C ILE A 225 5.99 -4.07 -17.78
N GLU A 226 5.73 -5.37 -17.78
CA GLU A 226 6.73 -6.39 -18.11
C GLU A 226 7.22 -6.28 -19.56
N SER A 227 6.37 -5.89 -20.52
CA SER A 227 6.81 -5.68 -21.91
C SER A 227 7.79 -4.52 -22.08
N HIS A 228 7.83 -3.58 -21.13
CA HIS A 228 8.81 -2.49 -21.08
C HIS A 228 10.06 -2.85 -20.27
N GLY A 229 10.21 -4.12 -19.90
CA GLY A 229 11.41 -4.64 -19.25
C GLY A 229 11.46 -4.40 -17.74
N PHE A 230 10.33 -4.07 -17.11
CA PHE A 230 10.23 -3.99 -15.66
C PHE A 230 9.95 -5.35 -15.02
N ILE A 231 10.47 -5.54 -13.82
CA ILE A 231 10.05 -6.60 -12.92
C ILE A 231 8.94 -6.03 -12.06
N TYR A 232 7.75 -6.61 -12.17
CA TYR A 232 6.55 -6.11 -11.52
C TYR A 232 6.06 -7.05 -10.43
N ARG A 233 5.67 -6.46 -9.30
CA ARG A 233 4.86 -7.10 -8.26
C ARG A 233 3.75 -6.14 -7.86
N LYS A 234 2.57 -6.67 -7.59
CA LYS A 234 1.48 -5.90 -7.01
C LYS A 234 0.85 -6.67 -5.86
N VAL A 235 0.26 -5.93 -4.92
CA VAL A 235 -0.58 -6.53 -3.87
C VAL A 235 -1.71 -7.31 -4.53
N GLY A 236 -1.91 -8.55 -4.10
CA GLY A 236 -2.98 -9.43 -4.52
C GLY A 236 -2.75 -10.19 -5.82
N GLU A 237 -1.53 -10.23 -6.33
CA GLU A 237 -1.19 -11.05 -7.50
C GLU A 237 0.03 -11.93 -7.28
N GLY A 238 -0.16 -13.23 -7.50
CA GLY A 238 0.92 -14.21 -7.41
C GLY A 238 2.11 -13.91 -8.33
N SER A 239 3.31 -14.16 -7.80
CA SER A 239 4.56 -13.90 -8.51
C SER A 239 5.01 -15.03 -9.44
N LYS A 240 4.46 -16.24 -9.29
CA LYS A 240 4.85 -17.41 -10.08
C LYS A 240 4.05 -17.44 -11.39
N LYS A 241 4.64 -17.96 -12.46
CA LYS A 241 3.83 -18.32 -13.63
C LYS A 241 3.09 -19.63 -13.31
N PRO A 242 1.77 -19.72 -13.59
CA PRO A 242 1.03 -20.97 -13.43
C PRO A 242 1.61 -22.08 -14.32
#